data_AF-A0A8H8JT46-F1
#
_entry.id   AF-A0A8H8JT46-F1
#
_cell.length_a   1.000
_cell.length_b   1.000
_cell.length_c   1.000
_cell.angle_alpha   90.00
_cell.angle_beta   90.00
_cell.angle_gamma   90.00
#
_symmetry.space_group_name_H-M   'P 1'
#
loop_
_entity.id
_entity.type
_entity.pdbx_description
1 polymer ?
#
loop_
_entity_poly.entity_id
_entity_poly.type
_entity_poly.pdbx_seq_one_letter_code
_entity_poly.pdbx_strand_id
1 'polypeptide(L)'
;MTVYQATATAPVNIACIKYWGKRDTKLILPTNSSLSVTLDQDHLRSTTTSRADPSFEKDQLWLNGKEDEIKPGGRLATCIAEMKSLRAKLEESQSDKPKISQYYVHIASFNNFPTAAGLASSASGFAALVASLAHLYELPATPSELSVIARQGSGSACRSLFGGYVAWEMGSKPDGSDSFAVEIAPKEHWPELHALICVVNDAKKGTSSTAGMQRTVETSPLLQHRIKEVVPQRMKDIIAAIKARDFESFAAITMADSNQFHAVALDTAPPIFYMNDVSRAIISIIVEYNRASVAAGGKIKAAYTYDAGPNAVIYAPEENMKEIINLIVSYFPQNQAFSDPFEIFVRGQEKPGELALPTGFNSAVAVKHELGAVKGLIHTRVGDGPRKLGDDAALLNAEGLPKSLA
;
A
#
# COMPACT_ATOMS: atom_id res chain seq x y z
N MET A 1 -25.39 28.61 5.00
CA MET A 1 -24.07 28.91 4.43
C MET A 1 -23.67 27.74 3.55
N THR A 2 -22.97 28.00 2.44
CA THR A 2 -22.43 26.93 1.59
C THR A 2 -21.37 26.16 2.37
N VAL A 3 -21.48 24.83 2.43
CA VAL A 3 -20.47 23.97 3.05
C VAL A 3 -19.48 23.54 1.98
N TYR A 4 -18.22 23.90 2.12
CA TYR A 4 -17.15 23.44 1.24
C TYR A 4 -16.50 22.20 1.84
N GLN A 5 -16.93 21.02 1.39
CA GLN A 5 -16.46 19.75 1.90
C GLN A 5 -16.33 18.72 0.77
N ALA A 6 -15.37 17.82 0.90
CA ALA A 6 -15.33 16.61 0.10
C ALA A 6 -14.87 15.43 0.95
N THR A 7 -15.37 14.25 0.59
CA THR A 7 -14.95 12.98 1.18
C THR A 7 -14.41 12.09 0.07
N ALA A 8 -13.27 11.44 0.33
CA ALA A 8 -12.66 10.50 -0.59
C ALA A 8 -12.15 9.26 0.15
N THR A 9 -12.16 8.12 -0.54
CA THR A 9 -11.39 6.95 -0.13
C THR A 9 -10.18 6.78 -1.01
N ALA A 10 -9.10 6.22 -0.46
CA ALA A 10 -7.95 5.78 -1.24
C ALA A 10 -7.52 4.36 -0.86
N PRO A 11 -7.07 3.57 -1.86
CA PRO A 11 -6.64 2.20 -1.68
C PRO A 11 -5.27 2.08 -1.02
N VAL A 12 -5.02 0.94 -0.40
CA VAL A 12 -3.67 0.46 -0.08
C VAL A 12 -3.02 -0.06 -1.37
N ASN A 13 -1.71 0.11 -1.52
CA ASN A 13 -0.92 -0.54 -2.57
C ASN A 13 0.21 -1.38 -1.95
N ILE A 14 0.57 -2.48 -2.60
CA ILE A 14 1.66 -3.36 -2.15
C ILE A 14 2.73 -3.45 -3.24
N ALA A 15 3.96 -3.10 -2.88
CA ALA A 15 5.07 -3.02 -3.81
C ALA A 15 5.56 -4.42 -4.24
N CYS A 16 5.65 -4.65 -5.56
CA CYS A 16 6.34 -5.80 -6.13
C CYS A 16 7.82 -5.47 -6.36
N ILE A 17 8.11 -4.26 -6.84
CA ILE A 17 9.47 -3.68 -6.85
C ILE A 17 9.56 -2.65 -5.73
N LYS A 18 10.47 -2.88 -4.77
CA LYS A 18 10.51 -2.16 -3.50
C LYS A 18 11.17 -0.79 -3.62
N TYR A 19 10.47 0.20 -3.05
CA TYR A 19 11.02 1.51 -2.71
C TYR A 19 11.77 1.41 -1.37
N TRP A 20 13.10 1.54 -1.40
CA TRP A 20 13.92 1.53 -0.19
C TRP A 20 15.17 2.40 -0.33
N GLY A 21 15.05 3.65 0.10
CA GLY A 21 16.13 4.64 0.07
C GLY A 21 15.66 5.95 -0.55
N LYS A 22 16.15 7.07 0.00
CA LYS A 22 15.88 8.41 -0.53
C LYS A 22 17.18 9.06 -0.99
N ARG A 23 17.16 9.64 -2.19
CA ARG A 23 18.23 10.55 -2.64
C ARG A 23 18.00 11.97 -2.14
N ASP A 24 16.75 12.34 -1.87
CA ASP A 24 16.35 13.60 -1.24
C ASP A 24 15.28 13.32 -0.19
N THR A 25 15.55 13.67 1.07
CA THR A 25 14.65 13.43 2.20
C THR A 25 13.59 14.50 2.37
N LYS A 26 13.81 15.72 1.84
CA LYS A 26 12.88 16.86 1.92
C LYS A 26 11.79 16.74 0.86
N LEU A 27 12.18 16.47 -0.38
CA LEU A 27 11.27 16.28 -1.51
C LEU A 27 10.76 14.83 -1.62
N ILE A 28 11.30 13.93 -0.80
CA ILE A 28 11.02 12.49 -0.80
C ILE A 28 11.26 11.89 -2.18
N LEU A 29 12.46 12.09 -2.71
CA LEU A 29 12.88 11.53 -3.99
C LEU A 29 13.57 10.18 -3.76
N PRO A 30 13.19 9.12 -4.48
CA PRO A 30 13.66 7.78 -4.19
C PRO A 30 15.03 7.53 -4.83
N THR A 31 15.76 6.55 -4.33
CA THR A 31 17.01 6.09 -4.98
C THR A 31 16.76 5.29 -6.25
N ASN A 32 15.58 4.68 -6.40
CA ASN A 32 15.18 3.86 -7.54
C ASN A 32 13.67 3.96 -7.78
N SER A 33 13.21 3.69 -9.02
CA SER A 33 11.78 3.54 -9.30
C SER A 33 11.21 2.33 -8.56
N SER A 34 9.89 2.30 -8.37
CA SER A 34 9.20 1.20 -7.71
C SER A 34 7.88 0.90 -8.42
N LEU A 35 7.33 -0.30 -8.21
CA LEU A 35 6.07 -0.72 -8.82
C LEU A 35 5.22 -1.48 -7.81
N SER A 36 3.93 -1.19 -7.76
CA SER A 36 2.96 -1.81 -6.85
C SER A 36 1.68 -2.25 -7.55
N VAL A 37 0.97 -3.16 -6.90
CA VAL A 37 -0.43 -3.47 -7.20
C VAL A 37 -1.31 -2.71 -6.20
N THR A 38 -2.29 -1.97 -6.71
CA THR A 38 -3.33 -1.32 -5.90
C THR A 38 -4.36 -2.36 -5.47
N LEU A 39 -4.75 -2.37 -4.20
CA LEU A 39 -5.70 -3.33 -3.64
C LEU A 39 -7.13 -2.80 -3.61
N ASP A 40 -8.11 -3.70 -3.67
CA ASP A 40 -9.53 -3.35 -3.68
C ASP A 40 -9.97 -2.63 -2.38
N GLN A 41 -10.59 -1.46 -2.54
CA GLN A 41 -11.04 -0.59 -1.44
C GLN A 41 -12.22 -1.16 -0.67
N ASP A 42 -12.94 -2.13 -1.26
CA ASP A 42 -14.03 -2.82 -0.57
C ASP A 42 -13.49 -3.55 0.67
N HIS A 43 -12.25 -4.04 0.59
CA HIS A 43 -11.54 -4.70 1.68
C HIS A 43 -10.67 -3.74 2.50
N LEU A 44 -9.85 -2.90 1.84
CA LEU A 44 -8.83 -2.08 2.51
C LEU A 44 -8.81 -0.65 1.97
N ARG A 45 -9.21 0.32 2.81
CA ARG A 45 -9.22 1.74 2.42
C ARG A 45 -8.96 2.68 3.58
N SER A 46 -8.39 3.82 3.23
CA SER A 46 -8.41 5.04 4.04
C SER A 46 -9.53 5.94 3.55
N THR A 47 -10.35 6.46 4.46
CA THR A 47 -11.40 7.44 4.17
C THR A 47 -10.99 8.77 4.78
N THR A 48 -11.01 9.84 4.01
CA THR A 48 -10.69 11.19 4.49
C THR A 48 -11.79 12.16 4.07
N THR A 49 -12.20 13.02 5.00
CA THR A 49 -13.07 14.17 4.74
C THR A 49 -12.27 15.43 5.00
N SER A 50 -12.30 16.36 4.05
CA SER A 50 -11.68 17.69 4.17
C SER A 50 -12.76 18.76 4.01
N ARG A 51 -12.80 19.71 4.94
CA ARG A 51 -13.72 20.84 4.92
C ARG A 51 -12.96 22.15 5.08
N ALA A 52 -13.28 23.12 4.24
CA ALA A 52 -12.80 24.50 4.36
C ALA A 52 -13.93 25.41 4.83
N ASP A 53 -13.65 26.28 5.81
CA ASP A 53 -14.66 27.18 6.37
C ASP A 53 -13.98 28.49 6.84
N PRO A 54 -14.56 29.67 6.55
CA PRO A 54 -14.02 30.94 7.06
C PRO A 54 -14.09 31.07 8.58
N SER A 55 -14.91 30.27 9.27
CA SER A 55 -15.00 30.29 10.74
C SER A 55 -13.91 29.47 11.44
N PHE A 56 -13.13 28.67 10.72
CA PHE A 56 -12.03 27.91 11.31
C PHE A 56 -10.84 28.84 11.61
N GLU A 57 -10.13 28.59 12.70
CA GLU A 57 -9.01 29.44 13.16
C GLU A 57 -7.63 28.88 12.82
N LYS A 58 -7.55 27.57 12.51
CA LYS A 58 -6.31 26.87 12.14
C LYS A 58 -6.62 25.61 11.34
N ASP A 59 -5.65 25.12 10.59
CA ASP A 59 -5.75 23.79 9.99
C ASP A 59 -5.71 22.73 11.13
N GLN A 60 -6.64 21.77 11.11
CA GLN A 60 -6.71 20.68 12.10
C GLN A 60 -6.88 19.33 11.42
N LEU A 61 -6.28 18.29 12.01
CA LEU A 61 -6.40 16.92 11.52
C LEU A 61 -6.75 15.97 12.67
N TRP A 62 -7.69 15.06 12.42
CA TRP A 62 -8.00 13.94 13.29
C TRP A 62 -7.77 12.63 12.55
N LEU A 63 -7.01 11.72 13.14
CA LEU A 63 -6.79 10.36 12.64
C LEU A 63 -7.40 9.37 13.61
N ASN A 64 -8.37 8.59 13.15
CA ASN A 64 -9.12 7.62 13.96
C ASN A 64 -9.69 8.24 15.25
N GLY A 65 -10.28 9.43 15.14
CA GLY A 65 -10.93 10.15 16.24
C GLY A 65 -9.98 10.87 17.21
N LYS A 66 -8.65 10.79 17.01
CA LYS A 66 -7.66 11.52 17.81
C LYS A 66 -7.05 12.66 17.01
N GLU A 67 -6.95 13.84 17.61
CA GLU A 67 -6.27 14.97 16.96
C GLU A 67 -4.78 14.63 16.77
N ASP A 68 -4.28 14.87 15.57
CA ASP A 68 -2.88 14.71 15.21
C ASP A 68 -2.29 16.07 14.83
N GLU A 69 -1.07 16.32 15.28
CA GLU A 69 -0.45 17.64 15.19
C GLU A 69 0.04 17.92 13.76
N ILE A 70 -0.47 18.99 13.15
CA ILE A 70 0.07 19.52 11.88
C ILE A 70 1.28 20.39 12.19
N LYS A 71 2.46 19.75 12.22
CA LYS A 71 3.73 20.44 12.50
C LYS A 71 4.09 21.42 11.37
N PRO A 72 4.42 22.69 11.66
CA PRO A 72 4.93 23.63 10.67
C PRO A 72 6.14 23.06 9.91
N GLY A 73 6.12 23.13 8.59
CA GLY A 73 7.17 22.53 7.73
C GLY A 73 7.21 21.00 7.70
N GLY A 74 6.28 20.33 8.39
CA GLY A 74 6.10 18.89 8.36
C GLY A 74 5.32 18.41 7.13
N ARG A 75 5.30 17.09 6.94
CA ARG A 75 4.73 16.42 5.75
C ARG A 75 3.25 16.78 5.49
N LEU A 76 2.43 16.84 6.55
CA LEU A 76 1.03 17.25 6.45
C LEU A 76 0.88 18.72 6.02
N ALA A 77 1.63 19.62 6.68
CA ALA A 77 1.61 21.05 6.38
C ALA A 77 2.05 21.31 4.93
N THR A 78 3.09 20.62 4.45
CA THR A 78 3.55 20.70 3.05
C THR A 78 2.45 20.28 2.09
N CYS A 79 1.80 19.12 2.29
CA CYS A 79 0.71 18.68 1.42
C CYS A 79 -0.45 19.70 1.39
N ILE A 80 -0.89 20.19 2.55
CA ILE A 80 -2.01 21.16 2.63
C ILE A 80 -1.63 22.46 1.91
N ALA A 81 -0.41 22.97 2.13
CA ALA A 81 0.08 24.20 1.50
C ALA A 81 0.15 24.09 -0.03
N GLU A 82 0.67 22.98 -0.56
CA GLU A 82 0.72 22.74 -2.02
C GLU A 82 -0.70 22.66 -2.62
N MET A 83 -1.64 21.98 -1.95
CA MET A 83 -3.04 21.91 -2.41
C MET A 83 -3.73 23.28 -2.39
N LYS A 84 -3.51 24.10 -1.34
CA LYS A 84 -3.99 25.49 -1.26
C LYS A 84 -3.36 26.36 -2.35
N SER A 85 -2.08 26.18 -2.66
CA SER A 85 -1.38 26.89 -3.74
C SER A 85 -1.98 26.59 -5.11
N LEU A 86 -2.31 25.32 -5.41
CA LEU A 86 -3.02 24.95 -6.63
C LEU A 86 -4.41 25.59 -6.69
N ARG A 87 -5.13 25.62 -5.57
CA ARG A 87 -6.44 26.28 -5.50
C ARG A 87 -6.34 27.79 -5.72
N ALA A 88 -5.35 28.45 -5.12
CA ALA A 88 -5.13 29.89 -5.29
C ALA A 88 -4.88 30.26 -6.76
N LYS A 89 -4.05 29.50 -7.48
CA LYS A 89 -3.83 29.68 -8.93
C LYS A 89 -5.12 29.53 -9.74
N LEU A 90 -5.97 28.56 -9.37
CA LEU A 90 -7.28 28.39 -10.02
C LEU A 90 -8.19 29.59 -9.75
N GLU A 91 -8.23 30.09 -8.52
CA GLU A 91 -9.02 31.27 -8.14
C GLU A 91 -8.50 32.56 -8.79
N GLU A 92 -7.20 32.70 -9.03
CA GLU A 92 -6.61 33.82 -9.75
C GLU A 92 -6.97 33.81 -11.24
N SER A 93 -7.00 32.62 -11.86
CA SER A 93 -7.36 32.45 -13.27
C SER A 93 -8.87 32.45 -13.53
N GLN A 94 -9.70 32.23 -12.50
CA GLN A 94 -11.16 32.16 -12.59
C GLN A 94 -11.80 33.02 -11.49
N SER A 95 -12.19 34.24 -11.83
CA SER A 95 -12.68 35.25 -10.87
C SER A 95 -14.03 34.89 -10.22
N ASP A 96 -14.80 33.99 -10.82
CA ASP A 96 -16.09 33.48 -10.35
C ASP A 96 -15.97 32.39 -9.27
N LYS A 97 -14.78 31.77 -9.12
CA LYS A 97 -14.56 30.74 -8.11
C LYS A 97 -14.54 31.33 -6.69
N PRO A 98 -15.16 30.66 -5.70
CA PRO A 98 -15.09 31.11 -4.31
C PRO A 98 -13.66 31.05 -3.79
N LYS A 99 -13.25 32.03 -2.99
CA LYS A 99 -11.87 32.20 -2.47
C LYS A 99 -11.59 31.32 -1.25
N ILE A 100 -11.69 30.00 -1.43
CA ILE A 100 -11.56 29.00 -0.37
C ILE A 100 -10.12 28.56 -0.11
N SER A 101 -9.15 28.96 -0.95
CA SER A 101 -7.71 28.71 -0.72
C SER A 101 -7.19 29.34 0.58
N GLN A 102 -7.78 30.47 1.00
CA GLN A 102 -7.39 31.22 2.19
C GLN A 102 -8.02 30.67 3.48
N TYR A 103 -9.03 29.82 3.37
CA TYR A 103 -9.71 29.26 4.53
C TYR A 103 -8.83 28.19 5.18
N TYR A 104 -8.95 28.09 6.50
CA TYR A 104 -8.40 26.94 7.21
C TYR A 104 -9.23 25.69 6.91
N VAL A 105 -8.59 24.53 7.06
CA VAL A 105 -9.15 23.23 6.70
C VAL A 105 -9.16 22.30 7.90
N HIS A 106 -10.33 21.75 8.19
CA HIS A 106 -10.50 20.64 9.12
C HIS A 106 -10.52 19.33 8.34
N ILE A 107 -9.76 18.34 8.82
CA ILE A 107 -9.56 17.07 8.14
C ILE A 107 -9.81 15.93 9.12
N ALA A 108 -10.76 15.04 8.83
CA ALA A 108 -10.90 13.78 9.57
C ALA A 108 -10.56 12.60 8.66
N SER A 109 -9.77 11.66 9.16
CA SER A 109 -9.34 10.46 8.44
C SER A 109 -9.53 9.20 9.28
N PHE A 110 -9.92 8.11 8.63
CA PHE A 110 -10.17 6.81 9.23
C PHE A 110 -9.71 5.67 8.30
N ASN A 111 -9.13 4.61 8.87
CA ASN A 111 -8.78 3.39 8.15
C ASN A 111 -9.65 2.22 8.63
N ASN A 112 -10.19 1.41 7.71
CA ASN A 112 -10.96 0.21 8.07
C ASN A 112 -10.07 -1.01 8.41
N PHE A 113 -8.76 -0.82 8.46
CA PHE A 113 -7.78 -1.85 8.85
C PHE A 113 -6.91 -1.34 10.01
N PRO A 114 -6.40 -2.23 10.87
CA PRO A 114 -5.66 -1.81 12.05
C PRO A 114 -4.40 -1.01 11.67
N THR A 115 -4.24 0.20 12.22
CA THR A 115 -3.06 1.05 11.96
C THR A 115 -1.74 0.34 12.32
N ALA A 116 -1.77 -0.58 13.29
CA ALA A 116 -0.63 -1.38 13.73
C ALA A 116 -0.37 -2.64 12.87
N ALA A 117 -1.24 -2.98 11.92
CA ALA A 117 -1.08 -4.17 11.08
C ALA A 117 -0.02 -4.00 9.96
N GLY A 118 0.79 -2.93 9.96
CA GLY A 118 1.89 -2.79 8.99
C GLY A 118 1.50 -2.67 7.51
N LEU A 119 0.21 -2.52 7.18
CA LEU A 119 -0.34 -2.50 5.81
C LEU A 119 -0.22 -1.13 5.13
N ALA A 120 0.94 -0.49 5.24
CA ALA A 120 1.23 0.80 4.62
C ALA A 120 0.16 1.91 4.86
N SER A 121 -0.42 1.98 6.06
CA SER A 121 -1.50 2.93 6.44
C SER A 121 -1.18 4.40 6.12
N SER A 122 0.08 4.80 6.19
CA SER A 122 0.51 6.14 5.81
C SER A 122 0.36 6.41 4.30
N ALA A 123 0.59 5.43 3.44
CA ALA A 123 0.49 5.60 2.00
C ALA A 123 -0.95 5.88 1.56
N SER A 124 -1.90 5.02 1.95
CA SER A 124 -3.32 5.22 1.65
C SER A 124 -3.89 6.45 2.35
N GLY A 125 -3.46 6.76 3.58
CA GLY A 125 -3.90 7.95 4.31
C GLY A 125 -3.52 9.27 3.61
N PHE A 126 -2.27 9.43 3.18
CA PHE A 126 -1.85 10.61 2.42
C PHE A 126 -2.46 10.67 1.02
N ALA A 127 -2.69 9.52 0.37
CA ALA A 127 -3.43 9.47 -0.88
C ALA A 127 -4.89 9.94 -0.72
N ALA A 128 -5.58 9.48 0.33
CA ALA A 128 -6.94 9.91 0.65
C ALA A 128 -7.00 11.40 1.01
N LEU A 129 -6.01 11.92 1.74
CA LEU A 129 -5.87 13.35 2.02
C LEU A 129 -5.78 14.17 0.74
N VAL A 130 -4.87 13.81 -0.17
CA VAL A 130 -4.68 14.53 -1.43
C VAL A 130 -5.93 14.42 -2.31
N ALA A 131 -6.55 13.25 -2.42
CA ALA A 131 -7.79 13.07 -3.18
C ALA A 131 -8.94 13.91 -2.61
N SER A 132 -9.13 13.90 -1.29
CA SER A 132 -10.16 14.68 -0.59
C SER A 132 -9.95 16.19 -0.80
N LEU A 133 -8.71 16.69 -0.64
CA LEU A 133 -8.38 18.09 -0.89
C LEU A 133 -8.54 18.48 -2.37
N ALA A 134 -8.18 17.59 -3.30
CA ALA A 134 -8.36 17.84 -4.73
C ALA A 134 -9.83 18.01 -5.10
N HIS A 135 -10.70 17.18 -4.52
CA HIS A 135 -12.15 17.30 -4.70
C HIS A 135 -12.75 18.51 -4.00
N LEU A 136 -12.30 18.83 -2.78
CA LEU A 136 -12.71 20.04 -2.04
C LEU A 136 -12.40 21.31 -2.85
N TYR A 137 -11.21 21.36 -3.44
CA TYR A 137 -10.71 22.51 -4.17
C TYR A 137 -11.05 22.49 -5.67
N GLU A 138 -11.76 21.46 -6.14
CA GLU A 138 -12.11 21.29 -7.56
C GLU A 138 -10.91 21.43 -8.50
N LEU A 139 -9.75 20.87 -8.10
CA LEU A 139 -8.52 21.04 -8.84
C LEU A 139 -8.59 20.30 -10.18
N PRO A 140 -8.27 20.94 -11.32
CA PRO A 140 -8.22 20.29 -12.63
C PRO A 140 -6.92 19.49 -12.83
N ALA A 141 -6.39 18.88 -11.76
CA ALA A 141 -5.13 18.17 -11.75
C ALA A 141 -5.32 16.68 -12.07
N THR A 142 -4.45 16.14 -12.92
CA THR A 142 -4.37 14.71 -13.20
C THR A 142 -3.88 13.93 -11.97
N PRO A 143 -4.15 12.61 -11.89
CA PRO A 143 -3.62 11.80 -10.80
C PRO A 143 -2.09 11.79 -10.74
N SER A 144 -1.37 11.89 -11.87
CA SER A 144 0.09 12.03 -11.88
C SER A 144 0.57 13.33 -11.25
N GLU A 145 -0.08 14.46 -11.52
CA GLU A 145 0.26 15.75 -10.90
C GLU A 145 -0.02 15.73 -9.39
N LEU A 146 -1.18 15.21 -8.98
CA LEU A 146 -1.51 15.04 -7.56
C LEU A 146 -0.52 14.09 -6.85
N SER A 147 0.02 13.11 -7.57
CA SER A 147 0.95 12.13 -7.01
C SER A 147 2.28 12.78 -6.57
N VAL A 148 2.68 13.91 -7.16
CA VAL A 148 3.86 14.69 -6.75
C VAL A 148 3.67 15.25 -5.33
N ILE A 149 2.45 15.66 -4.98
CA ILE A 149 2.11 16.18 -3.65
C ILE A 149 1.99 15.01 -2.66
N ALA A 150 1.32 13.92 -3.06
CA ALA A 150 1.20 12.73 -2.23
C ALA A 150 2.57 12.14 -1.87
N ARG A 151 3.52 12.15 -2.81
CA ARG A 151 4.92 11.73 -2.61
C ARG A 151 5.59 12.48 -1.45
N GLN A 152 5.42 13.80 -1.37
CA GLN A 152 6.02 14.63 -0.32
C GLN A 152 5.38 14.39 1.06
N GLY A 153 4.14 13.91 1.11
CA GLY A 153 3.49 13.48 2.34
C GLY A 153 4.01 12.13 2.84
N SER A 154 4.02 11.15 1.93
CA SER A 154 4.55 9.81 2.18
C SER A 154 4.89 9.17 0.86
N GLY A 155 6.18 8.95 0.56
CA GLY A 155 6.67 8.59 -0.79
C GLY A 155 5.78 7.62 -1.57
N SER A 156 5.45 6.46 -1.00
CA SER A 156 4.62 5.43 -1.64
C SER A 156 3.13 5.78 -1.79
N ALA A 157 2.64 6.86 -1.17
CA ALA A 157 1.28 7.37 -1.35
C ALA A 157 1.01 7.80 -2.80
N CYS A 158 2.05 8.24 -3.53
CA CYS A 158 1.91 8.62 -4.93
C CYS A 158 1.30 7.49 -5.77
N ARG A 159 1.68 6.23 -5.49
CA ARG A 159 1.18 5.06 -6.22
C ARG A 159 -0.28 4.71 -5.89
N SER A 160 -0.78 5.14 -4.74
CA SER A 160 -2.20 4.97 -4.36
C SER A 160 -3.13 5.98 -5.03
N LEU A 161 -2.63 6.87 -5.90
CA LEU A 161 -3.48 7.76 -6.71
C LEU A 161 -4.03 7.10 -7.98
N PHE A 162 -3.60 5.86 -8.26
CA PHE A 162 -4.03 5.07 -9.40
C PHE A 162 -4.53 3.69 -8.96
N GLY A 163 -5.39 3.09 -9.79
CA GLY A 163 -5.78 1.69 -9.69
C GLY A 163 -4.79 0.76 -10.39
N GLY A 164 -5.07 -0.53 -10.37
CA GLY A 164 -4.34 -1.52 -11.15
C GLY A 164 -2.88 -1.65 -10.72
N TYR A 165 -1.99 -1.46 -11.69
CA TYR A 165 -0.55 -1.64 -11.57
C TYR A 165 0.12 -0.29 -11.77
N VAL A 166 0.89 0.15 -10.76
CA VAL A 166 1.32 1.55 -10.68
C VAL A 166 2.81 1.61 -10.45
N ALA A 167 3.53 2.32 -11.31
CA ALA A 167 4.92 2.65 -11.12
C ALA A 167 5.05 4.02 -10.44
N TRP A 168 6.03 4.17 -9.56
CA TRP A 168 6.57 5.45 -9.17
C TRP A 168 7.91 5.62 -9.87
N GLU A 169 7.95 6.56 -10.81
CA GLU A 169 9.15 6.94 -11.51
C GLU A 169 10.07 7.75 -10.59
N MET A 170 11.33 7.34 -10.50
CA MET A 170 12.28 8.02 -9.61
C MET A 170 12.54 9.46 -10.05
N GLY A 171 12.41 9.76 -11.34
CA GLY A 171 12.81 11.03 -11.91
C GLY A 171 14.31 11.30 -11.81
N SER A 172 14.73 12.37 -12.45
CA SER A 172 16.12 12.81 -12.58
C SER A 172 16.29 14.28 -12.17
N LYS A 173 15.22 15.08 -12.20
CA LYS A 173 15.28 16.50 -11.90
C LYS A 173 15.46 16.75 -10.40
N PRO A 174 16.32 17.70 -9.99
CA PRO A 174 16.53 18.05 -8.58
C PRO A 174 15.28 18.61 -7.89
N ASP A 175 14.40 19.28 -8.64
CA ASP A 175 13.13 19.81 -8.12
C ASP A 175 12.07 18.72 -7.90
N GLY A 176 12.32 17.49 -8.36
CA GLY A 176 11.41 16.37 -8.24
C GLY A 176 10.17 16.44 -9.13
N SER A 177 10.10 17.37 -10.08
CA SER A 177 8.94 17.53 -10.97
C SER A 177 8.69 16.32 -11.87
N ASP A 178 9.73 15.52 -12.13
CA ASP A 178 9.65 14.28 -12.91
C ASP A 178 9.62 13.00 -12.07
N SER A 179 9.43 13.11 -10.74
CA SER A 179 9.25 11.95 -9.86
C SER A 179 7.79 11.82 -9.43
N PHE A 180 7.00 11.10 -10.22
CA PHE A 180 5.56 10.94 -10.04
C PHE A 180 5.12 9.50 -10.30
N ALA A 181 3.88 9.19 -9.94
CA ALA A 181 3.26 7.91 -10.23
C ALA A 181 2.62 7.90 -11.63
N VAL A 182 2.71 6.74 -12.29
CA VAL A 182 2.09 6.46 -13.58
C VAL A 182 1.39 5.11 -13.55
N GLU A 183 0.25 5.02 -14.22
CA GLU A 183 -0.43 3.76 -14.45
C GLU A 183 0.34 2.94 -15.50
N ILE A 184 0.68 1.71 -15.14
CA ILE A 184 1.26 0.72 -16.06
C ILE A 184 0.17 -0.06 -16.76
N ALA A 185 -0.87 -0.44 -16.01
CA ALA A 185 -2.07 -1.07 -16.52
C ALA A 185 -3.23 -0.86 -15.52
N PRO A 186 -4.46 -0.63 -15.99
CA PRO A 186 -5.62 -0.45 -15.13
C PRO A 186 -6.05 -1.79 -14.50
N LYS A 187 -6.97 -1.78 -13.52
CA LYS A 187 -7.42 -3.02 -12.85
C LYS A 187 -8.06 -4.01 -13.82
N GLU A 188 -8.75 -3.51 -14.85
CA GLU A 188 -9.44 -4.29 -15.88
C GLU A 188 -8.46 -5.03 -16.78
N HIS A 189 -7.18 -4.63 -16.79
CA HIS A 189 -6.16 -5.31 -17.57
C HIS A 189 -5.85 -6.69 -17.02
N TRP A 190 -5.90 -6.93 -15.71
CA TRP A 190 -5.61 -8.25 -15.14
C TRP A 190 -6.36 -8.47 -13.82
N PRO A 191 -7.71 -8.51 -13.88
CA PRO A 191 -8.57 -8.56 -12.70
C PRO A 191 -8.46 -9.87 -11.91
N GLU A 192 -7.97 -10.94 -12.53
CA GLU A 192 -7.82 -12.26 -11.91
C GLU A 192 -6.65 -12.33 -10.92
N LEU A 193 -5.82 -11.28 -10.81
CA LEU A 193 -4.74 -11.24 -9.82
C LEU A 193 -5.31 -10.90 -8.43
N HIS A 194 -5.33 -11.91 -7.56
CA HIS A 194 -5.73 -11.79 -6.17
C HIS A 194 -4.52 -11.65 -5.23
N ALA A 195 -4.78 -11.20 -4.01
CA ALA A 195 -3.80 -11.08 -2.95
C ALA A 195 -4.35 -11.60 -1.62
N LEU A 196 -3.55 -12.40 -0.92
CA LEU A 196 -3.79 -12.83 0.46
C LEU A 196 -2.79 -12.16 1.38
N ILE A 197 -3.27 -11.40 2.34
CA ILE A 197 -2.44 -10.79 3.37
C ILE A 197 -2.49 -11.66 4.62
N CYS A 198 -1.33 -12.17 5.03
CA CYS A 198 -1.16 -12.88 6.30
C CYS A 198 -0.73 -11.89 7.37
N VAL A 199 -1.63 -11.54 8.29
CA VAL A 199 -1.33 -10.63 9.41
C VAL A 199 -0.59 -11.43 10.48
N VAL A 200 0.73 -11.37 10.46
CA VAL A 200 1.60 -12.08 11.40
C VAL A 200 1.57 -11.36 12.75
N ASN A 201 1.59 -12.14 13.83
CA ASN A 201 1.74 -11.58 15.16
C ASN A 201 3.14 -10.96 15.29
N ASP A 202 3.19 -9.63 15.33
CA ASP A 202 4.41 -8.91 15.67
C ASP A 202 4.24 -8.17 16.99
N ALA A 203 5.28 -8.27 17.83
CA ALA A 203 5.52 -7.27 18.85
C ALA A 203 5.89 -5.96 18.14
N LYS A 204 5.77 -4.82 18.83
CA LYS A 204 5.91 -3.48 18.21
C LYS A 204 7.15 -3.38 17.29
N LYS A 205 6.94 -2.93 16.05
CA LYS A 205 7.98 -2.78 15.01
C LYS A 205 9.24 -2.09 15.58
N GLY A 206 10.39 -2.76 15.52
CA GLY A 206 11.65 -2.26 16.06
C GLY A 206 12.18 -1.01 15.36
N THR A 207 12.18 -1.00 14.01
CA THR A 207 12.75 0.11 13.21
C THR A 207 11.74 0.64 12.20
N SER A 208 11.38 1.94 12.28
CA SER A 208 10.49 2.58 11.30
C SER A 208 11.07 2.55 9.88
N SER A 209 10.22 2.53 8.85
CA SER A 209 10.69 2.48 7.46
C SER A 209 11.54 3.71 7.08
N THR A 210 11.19 4.90 7.57
CA THR A 210 11.91 6.15 7.28
C THR A 210 13.33 6.12 7.83
N ALA A 211 13.50 5.73 9.10
CA ALA A 211 14.82 5.63 9.71
C ALA A 211 15.62 4.48 9.10
N GLY A 212 14.98 3.31 8.91
CA GLY A 212 15.61 2.13 8.36
C GLY A 212 16.18 2.36 6.96
N MET A 213 15.38 2.89 6.04
CA MET A 213 15.83 3.08 4.66
C MET A 213 16.97 4.08 4.52
N GLN A 214 17.00 5.11 5.36
CA GLN A 214 18.07 6.10 5.31
C GLN A 214 19.37 5.51 5.86
N ARG A 215 19.27 4.67 6.90
CA ARG A 215 20.44 3.94 7.40
C ARG A 215 20.95 2.93 6.39
N THR A 216 20.08 2.25 5.66
CA THR A 216 20.50 1.38 4.56
C THR A 216 21.25 2.18 3.49
N VAL A 217 20.76 3.36 3.09
CA VAL A 217 21.47 4.25 2.16
C VAL A 217 22.89 4.60 2.64
N GLU A 218 23.05 4.88 3.92
CA GLU A 218 24.33 5.30 4.52
C GLU A 218 25.33 4.16 4.72
N THR A 219 24.86 2.93 4.90
CA THR A 219 25.70 1.85 5.45
C THR A 219 25.74 0.56 4.63
N SER A 220 24.75 0.30 3.77
CA SER A 220 24.70 -0.92 2.97
C SER A 220 25.44 -0.76 1.63
N PRO A 221 26.61 -1.38 1.43
CA PRO A 221 27.24 -1.44 0.11
C PRO A 221 26.38 -2.20 -0.91
N LEU A 222 25.61 -3.21 -0.50
CA LEU A 222 24.76 -3.98 -1.41
C LEU A 222 23.61 -3.15 -2.00
N LEU A 223 23.11 -2.15 -1.25
CA LEU A 223 22.08 -1.25 -1.75
C LEU A 223 22.55 -0.48 -3.00
N GLN A 224 23.82 -0.08 -3.09
CA GLN A 224 24.33 0.66 -4.23
C GLN A 224 24.28 -0.16 -5.53
N HIS A 225 24.64 -1.44 -5.46
CA HIS A 225 24.52 -2.36 -6.60
C HIS A 225 23.05 -2.61 -6.95
N ARG A 226 22.19 -2.80 -5.95
CA ARG A 226 20.73 -2.96 -6.15
C ARG A 226 20.14 -1.77 -6.93
N ILE A 227 20.46 -0.53 -6.53
CA ILE A 227 19.94 0.68 -7.15
C ILE A 227 20.38 0.80 -8.63
N LYS A 228 21.67 0.57 -8.90
CA LYS A 228 22.26 0.83 -10.21
C LYS A 228 22.02 -0.29 -11.22
N GLU A 229 22.16 -1.54 -10.79
CA GLU A 229 22.25 -2.67 -11.72
C GLU A 229 21.01 -3.58 -11.67
N VAL A 230 20.31 -3.64 -10.55
CA VAL A 230 19.23 -4.63 -10.37
C VAL A 230 17.84 -4.04 -10.63
N VAL A 231 17.48 -2.97 -9.93
CA VAL A 231 16.13 -2.41 -10.00
C VAL A 231 15.76 -1.90 -11.40
N PRO A 232 16.64 -1.22 -12.16
CA PRO A 232 16.29 -0.75 -13.50
C PRO A 232 15.88 -1.89 -14.45
N GLN A 233 16.56 -3.03 -14.38
CA GLN A 233 16.21 -4.20 -15.20
C GLN A 233 14.92 -4.86 -14.70
N ARG A 234 14.77 -5.07 -13.38
CA ARG A 234 13.54 -5.63 -12.81
C ARG A 234 12.30 -4.78 -13.10
N MET A 235 12.42 -3.46 -13.13
CA MET A 235 11.33 -2.56 -13.53
C MET A 235 10.90 -2.83 -14.98
N LYS A 236 11.85 -2.97 -15.91
CA LYS A 236 11.54 -3.30 -17.31
C LYS A 236 10.84 -4.66 -17.41
N ASP A 237 11.40 -5.67 -16.74
CA ASP A 237 10.92 -7.05 -16.83
C ASP A 237 9.53 -7.21 -16.20
N ILE A 238 9.27 -6.60 -15.04
CA ILE A 238 7.97 -6.71 -14.39
C ILE A 238 6.88 -5.92 -15.15
N ILE A 239 7.23 -4.78 -15.76
CA ILE A 239 6.30 -4.04 -16.63
C ILE A 239 5.93 -4.90 -17.84
N ALA A 240 6.91 -5.58 -18.46
CA ALA A 240 6.65 -6.51 -19.55
C ALA A 240 5.76 -7.68 -19.10
N ALA A 241 6.04 -8.27 -17.93
CA ALA A 241 5.24 -9.35 -17.36
C ALA A 241 3.78 -8.92 -17.10
N ILE A 242 3.57 -7.74 -16.52
CA ILE A 242 2.22 -7.19 -16.29
C ILE A 242 1.49 -6.99 -17.63
N LYS A 243 2.13 -6.38 -18.62
CA LYS A 243 1.53 -6.15 -19.94
C LYS A 243 1.16 -7.46 -20.64
N ALA A 244 1.96 -8.51 -20.46
CA ALA A 244 1.74 -9.83 -21.04
C ALA A 244 0.84 -10.74 -20.18
N ARG A 245 0.41 -10.32 -18.98
CA ARG A 245 -0.24 -11.16 -17.96
C ARG A 245 0.56 -12.44 -17.65
N ASP A 246 1.89 -12.33 -17.71
CA ASP A 246 2.81 -13.42 -17.44
C ASP A 246 3.02 -13.55 -15.93
N PHE A 247 2.21 -14.41 -15.30
CA PHE A 247 2.28 -14.66 -13.88
C PHE A 247 3.61 -15.28 -13.44
N GLU A 248 4.24 -16.11 -14.27
CA GLU A 248 5.49 -16.79 -13.89
C GLU A 248 6.63 -15.78 -13.74
N SER A 249 6.77 -14.88 -14.72
CA SER A 249 7.76 -13.79 -14.65
C SER A 249 7.41 -12.79 -13.54
N PHE A 250 6.14 -12.39 -13.41
CA PHE A 250 5.69 -11.51 -12.34
C PHE A 250 6.02 -12.08 -10.95
N ALA A 251 5.73 -13.36 -10.73
CA ALA A 251 5.94 -14.05 -9.47
C ALA A 251 7.43 -14.15 -9.11
N ALA A 252 8.26 -14.59 -10.07
CA ALA A 252 9.70 -14.72 -9.89
C ALA A 252 10.35 -13.38 -9.51
N ILE A 253 10.00 -12.31 -10.23
CA ILE A 253 10.54 -10.97 -9.97
C ILE A 253 10.08 -10.44 -8.61
N THR A 254 8.79 -10.59 -8.29
CA THR A 254 8.20 -10.12 -7.02
C THR A 254 8.86 -10.77 -5.81
N MET A 255 9.03 -12.10 -5.83
CA MET A 255 9.69 -12.83 -4.74
C MET A 255 11.17 -12.44 -4.64
N ALA A 256 11.88 -12.36 -5.78
CA ALA A 256 13.30 -12.01 -5.81
C ALA A 256 13.57 -10.57 -5.32
N ASP A 257 12.68 -9.62 -5.62
CA ASP A 257 12.81 -8.24 -5.17
C ASP A 257 12.46 -8.05 -3.70
N SER A 258 11.45 -8.78 -3.20
CA SER A 258 11.18 -8.90 -1.76
C SER A 258 12.42 -9.41 -1.02
N ASN A 259 12.98 -10.54 -1.45
CA ASN A 259 14.15 -11.14 -0.81
C ASN A 259 15.35 -10.17 -0.80
N GLN A 260 15.62 -9.50 -1.93
CA GLN A 260 16.77 -8.59 -2.02
C GLN A 260 16.55 -7.30 -1.20
N PHE A 261 15.32 -6.82 -1.08
CA PHE A 261 15.01 -5.72 -0.15
C PHE A 261 15.36 -6.10 1.30
N HIS A 262 14.94 -7.29 1.76
CA HIS A 262 15.31 -7.75 3.10
C HIS A 262 16.80 -8.09 3.23
N ALA A 263 17.47 -8.46 2.15
CA ALA A 263 18.93 -8.64 2.14
C ALA A 263 19.69 -7.32 2.34
N VAL A 264 19.28 -6.22 1.69
CA VAL A 264 19.91 -4.90 1.94
C VAL A 264 19.55 -4.34 3.32
N ALA A 265 18.37 -4.68 3.86
CA ALA A 265 18.02 -4.38 5.24
C ALA A 265 18.95 -5.14 6.23
N LEU A 266 19.25 -6.40 5.94
CA LEU A 266 20.22 -7.20 6.71
C LEU A 266 21.66 -6.67 6.59
N ASP A 267 22.05 -6.17 5.42
CA ASP A 267 23.36 -5.56 5.15
C ASP A 267 23.54 -4.15 5.74
N THR A 268 22.48 -3.58 6.32
CA THR A 268 22.54 -2.29 7.01
C THR A 268 23.34 -2.41 8.32
N ALA A 269 23.99 -1.33 8.77
CA ALA A 269 24.70 -1.30 10.06
C ALA A 269 24.04 -0.30 11.05
N PRO A 270 23.45 -0.76 12.17
CA PRO A 270 23.19 -2.16 12.54
C PRO A 270 22.15 -2.85 11.63
N PRO A 271 22.12 -4.19 11.58
CA PRO A 271 21.22 -4.94 10.71
C PRO A 271 19.76 -4.70 11.08
N ILE A 272 18.90 -4.64 10.06
CA ILE A 272 17.46 -4.47 10.21
C ILE A 272 16.77 -5.79 9.89
N PHE A 273 16.02 -6.31 10.87
CA PHE A 273 15.21 -7.52 10.72
C PHE A 273 13.73 -7.16 10.71
N TYR A 274 13.08 -7.39 9.57
CA TYR A 274 11.63 -7.22 9.42
C TYR A 274 10.89 -8.55 9.38
N MET A 275 11.42 -9.53 8.64
CA MET A 275 10.89 -10.89 8.61
C MET A 275 11.26 -11.65 9.88
N ASN A 276 10.31 -12.43 10.40
CA ASN A 276 10.51 -13.34 11.52
C ASN A 276 10.40 -14.80 11.06
N ASP A 277 10.40 -15.75 11.99
CA ASP A 277 10.33 -17.18 11.65
C ASP A 277 8.98 -17.59 11.05
N VAL A 278 7.89 -16.91 11.40
CA VAL A 278 6.58 -17.09 10.74
C VAL A 278 6.65 -16.63 9.29
N SER A 279 7.29 -15.49 9.01
CA SER A 279 7.53 -15.03 7.64
C SER A 279 8.32 -16.09 6.84
N ARG A 280 9.39 -16.63 7.41
CA ARG A 280 10.22 -17.67 6.77
C ARG A 280 9.44 -18.96 6.52
N ALA A 281 8.59 -19.39 7.44
CA ALA A 281 7.74 -20.56 7.26
C ALA A 281 6.72 -20.37 6.12
N ILE A 282 6.12 -19.18 5.99
CA ILE A 282 5.25 -18.86 4.85
C ILE A 282 6.03 -18.91 3.52
N ILE A 283 7.26 -18.39 3.47
CA ILE A 283 8.13 -18.51 2.29
C ILE A 283 8.34 -19.98 1.93
N SER A 284 8.72 -20.82 2.89
CA SER A 284 8.93 -22.26 2.67
C SER A 284 7.69 -22.95 2.09
N ILE A 285 6.50 -22.65 2.61
CA ILE A 285 5.24 -23.21 2.13
C ILE A 285 4.96 -22.78 0.69
N ILE A 286 5.12 -21.50 0.35
CA ILE A 286 4.85 -21.00 -1.01
C ILE A 286 5.88 -21.53 -2.02
N VAL A 287 7.15 -21.63 -1.63
CA VAL A 287 8.19 -22.24 -2.47
C VAL A 287 7.88 -23.72 -2.74
N GLU A 288 7.49 -24.47 -1.72
CA GLU A 288 7.13 -25.89 -1.87
C GLU A 288 5.84 -26.08 -2.68
N TYR A 289 4.85 -25.21 -2.50
CA TYR A 289 3.62 -25.21 -3.29
C TYR A 289 3.91 -25.04 -4.78
N ASN A 290 4.76 -24.05 -5.12
CA ASN A 290 5.22 -23.82 -6.48
C ASN A 290 6.03 -25.00 -7.02
N ARG A 291 6.95 -25.56 -6.21
CA ARG A 291 7.77 -26.72 -6.60
C ARG A 291 6.90 -27.94 -6.91
N ALA A 292 5.92 -28.25 -6.07
CA ALA A 292 5.02 -29.38 -6.27
C ALA A 292 4.20 -29.23 -7.56
N SER A 293 3.68 -28.02 -7.83
CA SER A 293 3.01 -27.70 -9.09
C SER A 293 3.91 -27.95 -10.30
N VAL A 294 5.12 -27.38 -10.32
CA VAL A 294 6.07 -27.53 -11.44
C VAL A 294 6.49 -28.99 -11.64
N ALA A 295 6.73 -29.73 -10.54
CA ALA A 295 7.08 -31.15 -10.61
C ALA A 295 5.96 -32.02 -11.19
N ALA A 296 4.70 -31.59 -11.07
CA ALA A 296 3.53 -32.23 -11.68
C ALA A 296 3.25 -31.75 -13.12
N GLY A 297 4.15 -30.97 -13.73
CA GLY A 297 3.97 -30.40 -15.07
C GLY A 297 3.16 -29.10 -15.11
N GLY A 298 2.85 -28.53 -13.94
CA GLY A 298 2.21 -27.22 -13.79
C GLY A 298 3.19 -26.05 -13.85
N LYS A 299 2.71 -24.89 -13.41
CA LYS A 299 3.44 -23.60 -13.42
C LYS A 299 3.59 -23.04 -12.01
N ILE A 300 4.33 -21.94 -11.87
CA ILE A 300 4.32 -21.14 -10.63
C ILE A 300 2.89 -20.64 -10.36
N LYS A 301 2.38 -20.88 -9.15
CA LYS A 301 0.97 -20.62 -8.77
C LYS A 301 0.81 -19.47 -7.77
N ALA A 302 1.87 -19.10 -7.06
CA ALA A 302 1.84 -18.06 -6.04
C ALA A 302 3.16 -17.26 -5.96
N ALA A 303 3.08 -16.01 -5.52
CA ALA A 303 4.23 -15.13 -5.30
C ALA A 303 4.12 -14.44 -3.94
N TYR A 304 5.08 -14.65 -3.06
CA TYR A 304 5.12 -13.92 -1.79
C TYR A 304 5.87 -12.59 -1.92
N THR A 305 5.50 -11.63 -1.09
CA THR A 305 6.26 -10.38 -0.91
C THR A 305 6.06 -9.85 0.50
N TYR A 306 7.09 -9.17 1.02
CA TYR A 306 7.12 -8.62 2.37
C TYR A 306 7.58 -7.16 2.31
N ASP A 307 6.87 -6.28 3.01
CA ASP A 307 7.29 -4.90 3.22
C ASP A 307 8.11 -4.79 4.52
N ALA A 308 8.18 -3.60 5.13
CA ALA A 308 8.92 -3.35 6.36
C ALA A 308 8.19 -3.90 7.60
N GLY A 309 7.99 -5.20 7.67
CA GLY A 309 7.39 -5.96 8.77
C GLY A 309 7.22 -7.44 8.40
N PRO A 310 6.71 -8.27 9.31
CA PRO A 310 6.67 -9.72 9.11
C PRO A 310 5.44 -10.20 8.30
N ASN A 311 4.50 -9.31 7.98
CA ASN A 311 3.29 -9.68 7.25
C ASN A 311 3.62 -10.09 5.82
N ALA A 312 3.12 -11.25 5.43
CA ALA A 312 3.21 -11.74 4.07
C ALA A 312 2.07 -11.17 3.24
N VAL A 313 2.35 -10.81 1.99
CA VAL A 313 1.35 -10.68 0.94
C VAL A 313 1.65 -11.74 -0.10
N ILE A 314 0.66 -12.56 -0.42
CA ILE A 314 0.77 -13.64 -1.41
C ILE A 314 -0.12 -13.28 -2.59
N TYR A 315 0.48 -13.00 -3.74
CA TYR A 315 -0.24 -12.83 -5.00
C TYR A 315 -0.45 -14.18 -5.67
N ALA A 316 -1.62 -14.37 -6.27
CA ALA A 316 -1.93 -15.53 -7.10
C ALA A 316 -3.10 -15.23 -8.04
N PRO A 317 -3.22 -15.94 -9.18
CA PRO A 317 -4.48 -16.04 -9.91
C PRO A 317 -5.61 -16.51 -8.99
N GLU A 318 -6.82 -15.99 -9.20
CA GLU A 318 -8.02 -16.31 -8.40
C GLU A 318 -8.22 -17.82 -8.20
N GLU A 319 -8.06 -18.61 -9.26
CA GLU A 319 -8.20 -20.08 -9.24
C GLU A 319 -7.30 -20.80 -8.21
N ASN A 320 -6.19 -20.19 -7.82
CA ASN A 320 -5.23 -20.79 -6.89
C ASN A 320 -5.48 -20.38 -5.42
N MET A 321 -6.36 -19.41 -5.18
CA MET A 321 -6.58 -18.83 -3.86
C MET A 321 -7.09 -19.84 -2.83
N LYS A 322 -7.97 -20.75 -3.25
CA LYS A 322 -8.54 -21.77 -2.37
C LYS A 322 -7.47 -22.70 -1.80
N GLU A 323 -6.56 -23.19 -2.65
CA GLU A 323 -5.46 -24.06 -2.25
C GLU A 323 -4.47 -23.32 -1.33
N ILE A 324 -4.15 -22.06 -1.65
CA ILE A 324 -3.23 -21.23 -0.86
C ILE A 324 -3.82 -20.96 0.53
N ILE A 325 -5.09 -20.55 0.61
CA ILE A 325 -5.75 -20.29 1.89
C ILE A 325 -5.82 -21.57 2.72
N ASN A 326 -6.16 -22.71 2.10
CA ASN A 326 -6.15 -23.99 2.80
C ASN A 326 -4.75 -24.29 3.39
N LEU A 327 -3.70 -24.19 2.57
CA LEU A 327 -2.32 -24.40 3.02
C LEU A 327 -1.95 -23.48 4.19
N ILE A 328 -2.20 -22.18 4.06
CA ILE A 328 -1.87 -21.21 5.12
C ILE A 328 -2.63 -21.53 6.41
N VAL A 329 -3.93 -21.85 6.35
CA VAL A 329 -4.71 -22.19 7.55
C VAL A 329 -4.26 -23.53 8.16
N SER A 330 -3.85 -24.52 7.35
CA SER A 330 -3.34 -25.81 7.83
C SER A 330 -2.04 -25.71 8.64
N TYR A 331 -1.19 -24.72 8.32
CA TYR A 331 0.09 -24.47 9.00
C TYR A 331 0.03 -23.37 10.06
N PHE A 332 -0.90 -22.44 9.93
CA PHE A 332 -1.08 -21.29 10.83
C PHE A 332 -2.55 -21.16 11.24
N PRO A 333 -3.03 -21.99 12.19
CA PRO A 333 -4.38 -21.88 12.70
C PRO A 333 -4.62 -20.49 13.29
N GLN A 334 -5.78 -19.90 12.98
CA GLN A 334 -6.17 -18.56 13.41
C GLN A 334 -7.16 -18.60 14.57
N ASN A 335 -7.13 -17.57 15.42
CA ASN A 335 -8.09 -17.40 16.52
C ASN A 335 -9.52 -17.16 16.03
N GLN A 336 -9.66 -16.43 14.91
CA GLN A 336 -10.93 -16.19 14.25
C GLN A 336 -10.96 -16.99 12.95
N ALA A 337 -12.15 -17.48 12.60
CA ALA A 337 -12.33 -18.15 11.32
C ALA A 337 -12.00 -17.20 10.16
N PHE A 338 -11.44 -17.75 9.08
CA PHE A 338 -11.21 -17.01 7.86
C PHE A 338 -12.54 -16.44 7.34
N SER A 339 -12.58 -15.13 7.11
CA SER A 339 -13.65 -14.48 6.37
C SER A 339 -13.42 -14.75 4.89
N ASP A 340 -14.38 -15.41 4.22
CA ASP A 340 -14.31 -15.77 2.80
C ASP A 340 -15.18 -14.82 1.95
N PRO A 341 -14.70 -13.60 1.62
CA PRO A 341 -15.49 -12.60 0.90
C PRO A 341 -15.77 -12.98 -0.56
N PHE A 342 -15.07 -13.99 -1.10
CA PHE A 342 -15.22 -14.46 -2.48
C PHE A 342 -15.96 -15.80 -2.58
N GLU A 343 -16.41 -16.36 -1.45
CA GLU A 343 -17.19 -17.61 -1.40
C GLU A 343 -16.51 -18.79 -2.12
N ILE A 344 -15.17 -18.88 -2.02
CA ILE A 344 -14.38 -19.93 -2.68
C ILE A 344 -14.48 -21.29 -1.98
N PHE A 345 -14.96 -21.31 -0.72
CA PHE A 345 -15.24 -22.52 0.05
C PHE A 345 -16.74 -22.81 0.11
N VAL A 346 -17.12 -24.07 -0.14
CA VAL A 346 -18.53 -24.49 -0.06
C VAL A 346 -19.01 -24.48 1.39
N ARG A 347 -19.86 -23.50 1.73
CA ARG A 347 -20.37 -23.29 3.10
C ARG A 347 -20.98 -24.57 3.67
N GLY A 348 -20.49 -24.98 4.85
CA GLY A 348 -20.96 -26.17 5.56
C GLY A 348 -20.40 -27.51 5.08
N GLN A 349 -19.63 -27.53 3.98
CA GLN A 349 -18.98 -28.74 3.47
C GLN A 349 -17.45 -28.65 3.56
N GLU A 350 -16.89 -27.48 3.24
CA GLU A 350 -15.46 -27.27 3.21
C GLU A 350 -15.05 -26.33 4.34
N LYS A 351 -13.98 -26.73 5.05
CA LYS A 351 -13.38 -25.92 6.09
C LYS A 351 -11.93 -25.61 5.72
N PRO A 352 -11.55 -24.32 5.60
CA PRO A 352 -10.17 -23.94 5.35
C PRO A 352 -9.22 -24.58 6.37
N GLY A 353 -8.13 -25.17 5.89
CA GLY A 353 -7.13 -25.86 6.70
C GLY A 353 -7.37 -27.36 6.86
N GLU A 354 -8.54 -27.87 6.47
CA GLU A 354 -8.94 -29.29 6.56
C GLU A 354 -9.04 -29.99 5.20
N LEU A 355 -8.84 -29.27 4.08
CA LEU A 355 -8.79 -29.89 2.76
C LEU A 355 -7.43 -30.57 2.52
N ALA A 356 -7.41 -31.54 1.60
CA ALA A 356 -6.19 -32.23 1.21
C ALA A 356 -5.10 -31.26 0.72
N LEU A 357 -3.85 -31.57 1.05
CA LEU A 357 -2.70 -30.82 0.53
C LEU A 357 -2.52 -31.12 -0.97
N PRO A 358 -1.95 -30.18 -1.75
CA PRO A 358 -1.66 -30.42 -3.16
C PRO A 358 -0.81 -31.67 -3.39
N THR A 359 -1.09 -32.38 -4.48
CA THR A 359 -0.35 -33.60 -4.83
C THR A 359 1.15 -33.32 -4.93
N GLY A 360 1.96 -34.16 -4.28
CA GLY A 360 3.42 -34.02 -4.28
C GLY A 360 3.98 -32.95 -3.35
N PHE A 361 3.15 -32.26 -2.55
CA PHE A 361 3.59 -31.30 -1.54
C PHE A 361 4.29 -32.00 -0.36
N ASN A 362 5.51 -31.58 -0.04
CA ASN A 362 6.26 -32.07 1.11
C ASN A 362 5.80 -31.37 2.41
N SER A 363 5.03 -32.08 3.22
CA SER A 363 4.47 -31.53 4.46
C SER A 363 5.52 -31.17 5.52
N ALA A 364 6.77 -31.63 5.38
CA ALA A 364 7.87 -31.36 6.31
C ALA A 364 8.61 -30.04 6.03
N VAL A 365 8.23 -29.27 4.99
CA VAL A 365 8.91 -28.02 4.60
C VAL A 365 8.81 -26.91 5.66
N ALA A 366 7.77 -26.96 6.50
CA ALA A 366 7.55 -26.03 7.59
C ALA A 366 6.95 -26.78 8.78
N VAL A 367 7.17 -26.26 9.99
CA VAL A 367 6.45 -26.73 11.18
C VAL A 367 5.05 -26.14 11.20
N LYS A 368 4.09 -26.87 11.75
CA LYS A 368 2.79 -26.26 12.10
C LYS A 368 3.01 -25.33 13.29
N HIS A 369 2.58 -24.09 13.16
CA HIS A 369 2.72 -23.09 14.19
C HIS A 369 1.56 -23.13 15.18
N GLU A 370 1.78 -22.54 16.35
CA GLU A 370 0.76 -22.35 17.36
C GLU A 370 -0.38 -21.43 16.90
N LEU A 371 -1.52 -21.56 17.57
CA LEU A 371 -2.71 -20.76 17.33
C LEU A 371 -2.39 -19.26 17.44
N GLY A 372 -2.68 -18.51 16.38
CA GLY A 372 -2.52 -17.05 16.36
C GLY A 372 -1.14 -16.54 15.97
N ALA A 373 -0.21 -17.42 15.55
CA ALA A 373 1.05 -17.00 14.90
C ALA A 373 0.77 -16.12 13.66
N VAL A 374 -0.27 -16.47 12.91
CA VAL A 374 -0.98 -15.58 11.99
C VAL A 374 -2.31 -15.19 12.65
N LYS A 375 -2.50 -13.90 12.93
CA LYS A 375 -3.68 -13.37 13.64
C LYS A 375 -4.95 -13.41 12.80
N GLY A 376 -4.81 -13.28 11.49
CA GLY A 376 -5.91 -13.27 10.54
C GLY A 376 -5.40 -13.18 9.11
N LEU A 377 -6.29 -13.47 8.17
CA LEU A 377 -6.06 -13.32 6.74
C LEU A 377 -7.00 -12.29 6.14
N ILE A 378 -6.50 -11.58 5.13
CA ILE A 378 -7.31 -10.66 4.33
C ILE A 378 -7.15 -11.09 2.88
N HIS A 379 -8.20 -11.68 2.31
CA HIS A 379 -8.28 -12.00 0.88
C HIS A 379 -8.86 -10.79 0.15
N THR A 380 -8.12 -10.27 -0.81
CA THR A 380 -8.49 -9.14 -1.66
C THR A 380 -7.99 -9.39 -3.08
N ARG A 381 -8.12 -8.39 -3.95
CA ARG A 381 -7.69 -8.42 -5.35
C ARG A 381 -7.17 -7.06 -5.80
N VAL A 382 -6.72 -7.00 -7.05
CA VAL A 382 -6.40 -5.73 -7.71
C VAL A 382 -7.61 -4.78 -7.69
N GLY A 383 -7.36 -3.52 -7.33
CA GLY A 383 -8.39 -2.48 -7.10
C GLY A 383 -8.25 -1.26 -8.01
N ASP A 384 -9.24 -0.38 -7.95
CA ASP A 384 -9.23 0.94 -8.59
C ASP A 384 -8.50 1.99 -7.74
N GLY A 385 -8.34 3.20 -8.31
CA GLY A 385 -7.76 4.36 -7.63
C GLY A 385 -8.76 5.04 -6.66
N PRO A 386 -8.41 6.20 -6.10
CA PRO A 386 -9.25 6.91 -5.14
C PRO A 386 -10.69 7.15 -5.63
N ARG A 387 -11.66 7.03 -4.72
CA ARG A 387 -13.09 7.21 -5.01
C ARG A 387 -13.62 8.45 -4.27
N LYS A 388 -14.32 9.35 -4.95
CA LYS A 388 -15.11 10.40 -4.30
C LYS A 388 -16.37 9.79 -3.69
N LEU A 389 -16.68 10.13 -2.46
CA LEU A 389 -17.89 9.70 -1.77
C LEU A 389 -18.90 10.85 -1.62
N GLY A 390 -20.15 10.48 -1.31
CA GLY A 390 -21.21 11.42 -0.95
C GLY A 390 -21.10 11.94 0.48
N ASP A 391 -21.96 12.91 0.81
CA ASP A 391 -21.97 13.58 2.12
C ASP A 391 -22.37 12.65 3.28
N ASP A 392 -23.08 11.56 2.99
CA ASP A 392 -23.44 10.52 3.95
C ASP A 392 -22.21 9.81 4.53
N ALA A 393 -21.15 9.68 3.74
CA ALA A 393 -19.88 9.10 4.15
C ALA A 393 -18.94 10.08 4.88
N ALA A 394 -19.34 11.35 5.03
CA ALA A 394 -18.49 12.36 5.66
C ALA A 394 -18.13 11.99 7.09
N LEU A 395 -16.87 12.24 7.47
CA LEU A 395 -16.35 11.99 8.81
C LEU A 395 -16.48 13.21 9.73
N LEU A 396 -16.84 14.37 9.18
CA LEU A 396 -17.07 15.62 9.91
C LEU A 396 -18.57 15.89 10.07
N ASN A 397 -18.96 16.50 11.19
CA ASN A 397 -20.32 16.94 11.50
C ASN A 397 -20.61 18.35 10.92
N ALA A 398 -21.76 18.91 11.26
CA ALA A 398 -22.19 20.23 10.77
C ALA A 398 -21.28 21.37 11.24
N GLU A 399 -20.58 21.19 12.36
CA GLU A 399 -19.61 22.13 12.93
C GLU A 399 -18.19 21.95 12.37
N GLY A 400 -17.97 20.93 11.53
CA GLY A 400 -16.65 20.64 10.98
C GLY A 400 -15.72 19.93 11.96
N LEU A 401 -16.28 19.24 12.95
CA LEU A 401 -15.57 18.40 13.92
C LEU A 401 -15.83 16.91 13.64
N PRO A 402 -14.97 15.98 14.07
CA PRO A 402 -15.18 14.55 13.84
C PRO A 402 -16.52 14.05 14.41
N LYS A 403 -17.28 13.27 13.63
CA LYS A 403 -18.50 12.59 14.09
C LYS A 403 -18.23 11.58 15.22
N SER A 404 -17.03 11.00 15.24
CA SER A 404 -16.56 10.10 16.29
C SER A 404 -15.23 10.61 16.85
N LEU A 405 -15.21 10.91 18.14
CA LEU A 405 -13.98 11.14 18.91
C LEU A 405 -13.62 9.86 19.66
N ALA A 406 -12.32 9.59 19.82
CA ALA A 406 -11.79 8.35 20.41
C ALA A 406 -11.32 8.51 21.85
#